data_AF-A0A930B1R1-F1
#
_entry.id   AF-A0A930B1R1-F1
#
_cell.length_a   1.000
_cell.length_b   1.000
_cell.length_c   1.000
_cell.angle_alpha   90.00
_cell.angle_beta   90.00
_cell.angle_gamma   90.00
#
_symmetry.space_group_name_H-M   'P 1'
#
loop_
_entity.id
_entity.type
_entity.pdbx_description
1 polymer ?
#
loop_
_entity_poly.entity_id
_entity_poly.type
_entity_poly.pdbx_seq_one_letter_code
_entity_poly.pdbx_strand_id
1 'polypeptide(L)'
;MRKTFLKKAFCSILFLAAAMGYSQEAGSIGTLLRNEAKASDINSVRIQVDVQGGSQRKPNLGDYRTPPSQYTWNPAPYGYSEVFLRIADRGYFTVVLGDQQISSPSGKFRFFDVRSGALPLSIYLNGFLVYQTTLRTAENQRSVLDYFVQYGLYELERYPIEKDWYGGEWNDIWNNPYRAGRQLSHAPHIQVMPQEVFANFFAAYKRLTFDNERIGFIRQQQNTAYTAAQIKDLLSRFDFDNNKVDMGKTLFPLCADRGNFFIVYDIFTYDSYKRQLMDFVASYRQ
;
A
#
# COMPACT_ATOMS: atom_id res chain seq x y z
N MET A 1 63.19 -25.72 48.07
CA MET A 1 64.24 -25.03 47.30
C MET A 1 63.57 -24.26 46.16
N ARG A 2 63.89 -22.97 46.02
CA ARG A 2 63.52 -21.99 44.97
C ARG A 2 62.06 -21.50 44.84
N LYS A 3 61.95 -20.20 45.17
CA LYS A 3 60.89 -19.22 44.86
C LYS A 3 60.82 -18.92 43.35
N THR A 4 59.65 -18.52 42.87
CA THR A 4 59.51 -17.33 41.99
C THR A 4 58.11 -16.74 42.09
N PHE A 5 58.06 -15.47 42.45
CA PHE A 5 56.91 -14.55 42.39
C PHE A 5 56.81 -13.98 40.97
N LEU A 6 55.61 -13.78 40.41
CA LEU A 6 55.36 -12.62 39.54
C LEU A 6 53.89 -12.16 39.55
N LYS A 7 53.73 -10.84 39.49
CA LYS A 7 52.56 -10.01 39.80
C LYS A 7 51.49 -9.95 38.70
N LYS A 8 50.22 -9.91 39.15
CA LYS A 8 49.05 -9.11 38.71
C LYS A 8 48.83 -8.78 37.22
N ALA A 9 47.63 -9.10 36.71
CA ALA A 9 46.90 -8.24 35.76
C ALA A 9 45.38 -8.39 35.96
N PHE A 10 44.71 -7.24 36.08
CA PHE A 10 43.27 -7.03 36.16
C PHE A 10 42.65 -7.23 34.77
N CYS A 11 41.52 -7.92 34.66
CA CYS A 11 40.62 -7.77 33.51
C CYS A 11 39.17 -7.97 33.97
N SER A 12 38.52 -6.86 34.30
CA SER A 12 37.09 -6.73 34.49
C SER A 12 36.40 -6.94 33.14
N ILE A 13 35.57 -7.97 33.01
CA ILE A 13 34.60 -8.09 31.92
C ILE A 13 33.22 -8.06 32.58
N LEU A 14 32.68 -6.86 32.71
CA LEU A 14 31.24 -6.62 32.82
C LEU A 14 30.81 -6.09 31.45
N PHE A 15 29.87 -6.77 30.80
CA PHE A 15 28.76 -6.26 29.98
C PHE A 15 28.36 -7.28 28.92
N LEU A 16 27.08 -7.66 28.98
CA LEU A 16 26.12 -7.95 27.90
C LEU A 16 25.35 -9.26 28.13
N ALA A 17 24.22 -9.14 28.82
CA ALA A 17 23.08 -10.03 28.70
C ALA A 17 21.84 -9.20 29.07
N ALA A 18 20.75 -9.15 28.31
CA ALA A 18 20.47 -9.52 26.93
C ALA A 18 19.31 -8.59 26.53
N ALA A 19 19.38 -7.94 25.37
CA ALA A 19 18.16 -7.42 24.76
C ALA A 19 17.34 -8.65 24.34
N MET A 20 16.36 -9.06 25.15
CA MET A 20 15.32 -9.99 24.72
C MET A 20 14.45 -9.24 23.71
N GLY A 21 14.95 -9.15 22.48
CA GLY A 21 14.09 -8.86 21.33
C GLY A 21 13.12 -10.03 21.19
N TYR A 22 11.84 -9.73 21.11
CA TYR A 22 10.82 -10.67 20.70
C TYR A 22 11.16 -11.15 19.27
N SER A 23 11.96 -12.21 19.17
CA SER A 23 12.21 -12.88 17.90
C SER A 23 10.95 -13.68 17.58
N GLN A 24 10.29 -13.34 16.48
CA GLN A 24 9.19 -14.16 15.96
C GLN A 24 9.75 -15.56 15.65
N GLU A 25 9.14 -16.60 16.20
CA GLU A 25 9.53 -17.99 15.94
C GLU A 25 8.95 -18.43 14.59
N ALA A 26 9.81 -18.86 13.67
CA ALA A 26 9.41 -19.33 12.34
C ALA A 26 8.43 -20.50 12.43
N GLY A 27 7.33 -20.44 11.69
CA GLY A 27 6.34 -21.52 11.61
C GLY A 27 5.52 -21.77 12.89
N SER A 28 5.57 -20.87 13.88
CA SER A 28 4.81 -20.97 15.14
C SER A 28 3.35 -20.51 15.02
N ILE A 29 3.02 -19.75 13.98
CA ILE A 29 1.71 -19.12 13.75
C ILE A 29 1.27 -19.39 12.30
N GLY A 30 -0.05 -19.54 12.11
CA GLY A 30 -0.67 -19.71 10.80
C GLY A 30 -0.98 -21.17 10.45
N THR A 31 -1.68 -21.34 9.33
CA THR A 31 -2.06 -22.65 8.80
C THR A 31 -1.02 -23.13 7.79
N LEU A 32 -0.38 -24.28 8.06
CA LEU A 32 0.58 -24.89 7.14
C LEU A 32 -0.11 -25.32 5.85
N LEU A 33 0.30 -24.74 4.72
CA LEU A 33 -0.08 -25.17 3.38
C LEU A 33 0.92 -26.21 2.91
N ARG A 34 0.52 -27.48 2.83
CA ARG A 34 1.44 -28.61 2.58
C ARG A 34 2.14 -28.50 1.23
N ASN A 35 3.39 -28.96 1.18
CA ASN A 35 4.11 -29.09 -0.09
C ASN A 35 3.49 -30.24 -0.92
N GLU A 36 3.02 -29.92 -2.11
CA GLU A 36 2.43 -30.80 -3.11
C GLU A 36 3.43 -31.20 -4.21
N ALA A 37 4.65 -30.63 -4.20
CA ALA A 37 5.70 -30.97 -5.17
C ALA A 37 6.12 -32.44 -5.03
N LYS A 38 6.25 -33.14 -6.18
CA LYS A 38 6.85 -34.48 -6.19
C LYS A 38 8.34 -34.38 -5.87
N ALA A 39 8.88 -35.38 -5.17
CA ALA A 39 10.31 -35.41 -4.85
C ALA A 39 11.22 -35.34 -6.09
N SER A 40 10.77 -35.88 -7.23
CA SER A 40 11.48 -35.80 -8.52
C SER A 40 11.50 -34.40 -9.14
N ASP A 41 10.55 -33.55 -8.76
CA ASP A 41 10.40 -32.20 -9.31
C ASP A 41 11.15 -31.16 -8.45
N ILE A 42 11.36 -31.44 -7.16
CA ILE A 42 12.19 -30.63 -6.27
C ILE A 42 13.62 -30.61 -6.80
N ASN A 43 14.23 -29.43 -6.83
CA ASN A 43 15.56 -29.21 -7.42
C ASN A 43 15.66 -29.51 -8.93
N SER A 44 14.53 -29.56 -9.65
CA SER A 44 14.55 -29.44 -11.11
C SER A 44 14.61 -27.96 -11.53
N VAL A 45 15.44 -27.64 -12.53
CA VAL A 45 15.45 -26.30 -13.15
C VAL A 45 14.20 -26.17 -14.02
N ARG A 46 13.21 -25.42 -13.55
CA ARG A 46 11.94 -25.18 -14.27
C ARG A 46 11.53 -23.72 -14.30
N ILE A 47 12.46 -22.81 -14.61
CA ILE A 47 12.07 -21.50 -15.12
C ILE A 47 12.15 -21.55 -16.64
N GLN A 48 11.23 -22.31 -17.24
CA GLN A 48 10.81 -22.01 -18.60
C GLN A 48 9.65 -21.03 -18.48
N VAL A 49 9.88 -19.78 -18.85
CA VAL A 49 8.77 -18.93 -19.30
C VAL A 49 8.16 -19.72 -20.45
N ASP A 50 6.95 -20.23 -20.29
CA ASP A 50 6.30 -21.04 -21.31
C ASP A 50 5.93 -20.09 -22.47
N VAL A 51 6.91 -19.82 -23.33
CA VAL A 51 6.71 -19.02 -24.53
C VAL A 51 6.01 -19.94 -25.52
N GLN A 52 4.76 -19.63 -25.82
CA GLN A 52 4.01 -20.25 -26.90
C GLN A 52 4.90 -20.29 -28.17
N GLY A 53 5.40 -21.48 -28.55
CA GLY A 53 6.31 -21.66 -29.70
C GLY A 53 7.76 -22.02 -29.38
N GLY A 54 8.12 -22.25 -28.11
CA GLY A 54 9.41 -22.79 -27.68
C GLY A 54 10.51 -21.72 -27.49
N SER A 55 11.55 -22.09 -26.75
CA SER A 55 12.63 -21.20 -26.25
C SER A 55 13.53 -20.54 -27.30
N GLN A 56 13.26 -20.71 -28.60
CA GLN A 56 14.12 -20.28 -29.70
C GLN A 56 13.41 -19.43 -30.76
N ARG A 57 12.08 -19.27 -30.70
CA ARG A 57 11.33 -18.54 -31.74
C ARG A 57 11.10 -17.10 -31.29
N LYS A 58 11.74 -16.13 -31.96
CA LYS A 58 11.43 -14.70 -31.77
C LYS A 58 9.95 -14.48 -32.13
N PRO A 59 9.12 -13.92 -31.23
CA PRO A 59 7.73 -13.63 -31.53
C PRO A 59 7.64 -12.58 -32.63
N ASN A 60 6.69 -12.74 -33.55
CA ASN A 60 6.35 -11.70 -34.49
C ASN A 60 5.44 -10.68 -33.78
N LEU A 61 5.96 -9.49 -33.51
CA LEU A 61 5.25 -8.44 -32.77
C LEU A 61 3.94 -8.01 -33.44
N GLY A 62 3.81 -8.20 -34.77
CA GLY A 62 2.57 -7.91 -35.50
C GLY A 62 1.38 -8.72 -35.00
N ASP A 63 1.61 -9.95 -34.55
CA ASP A 63 0.56 -10.88 -34.10
C ASP A 63 -0.04 -10.48 -32.74
N TYR A 64 0.68 -9.66 -31.98
CA TYR A 64 0.29 -9.18 -30.64
C TYR A 64 -0.18 -7.73 -30.64
N ARG A 65 -0.17 -7.06 -31.80
CA ARG A 65 -0.53 -5.64 -31.91
C ARG A 65 -2.05 -5.47 -31.91
N THR A 66 -2.60 -4.92 -30.84
CA THR A 66 -3.99 -4.45 -30.83
C THR A 66 -4.14 -3.24 -31.77
N PRO A 67 -5.05 -3.26 -32.77
CA PRO A 67 -5.34 -2.10 -33.60
C PRO A 67 -5.85 -0.92 -32.76
N PRO A 68 -5.50 0.34 -33.09
CA PRO A 68 -5.96 1.50 -32.33
C PRO A 68 -7.49 1.59 -32.17
N SER A 69 -8.24 1.12 -33.18
CA SER A 69 -9.71 1.07 -33.17
C SER A 69 -10.31 0.00 -32.26
N GLN A 70 -9.50 -0.95 -31.78
CA GLN A 70 -9.89 -2.08 -30.92
C GLN A 70 -9.27 -1.98 -29.53
N TYR A 71 -8.53 -0.91 -29.24
CA TYR A 71 -7.91 -0.70 -27.95
C TYR A 71 -8.97 -0.27 -26.93
N THR A 72 -9.34 -1.19 -26.04
CA THR A 72 -10.16 -0.91 -24.87
C THR A 72 -9.38 -1.31 -23.62
N TRP A 73 -9.03 -0.32 -22.81
CA TRP A 73 -8.37 -0.57 -21.53
C TRP A 73 -9.43 -0.82 -20.45
N ASN A 74 -10.06 -1.99 -20.50
CA ASN A 74 -10.89 -2.53 -19.41
C ASN A 74 -11.20 -4.02 -19.64
N PRO A 75 -10.21 -4.93 -19.64
CA PRO A 75 -10.53 -6.34 -19.49
C PRO A 75 -11.19 -6.51 -18.12
N ALA A 76 -12.38 -7.11 -18.08
CA ALA A 76 -13.17 -7.28 -16.87
C ALA A 76 -12.26 -7.75 -15.71
N PRO A 77 -12.24 -7.04 -14.56
CA PRO A 77 -11.31 -7.37 -13.51
C PRO A 77 -11.58 -8.80 -13.04
N TYR A 78 -10.57 -9.65 -13.17
CA TYR A 78 -10.42 -10.77 -12.27
C TYR A 78 -10.51 -10.20 -10.85
N GLY A 79 -11.31 -10.78 -9.95
CA GLY A 79 -11.63 -10.17 -8.66
C GLY A 79 -10.41 -9.58 -7.93
N TYR A 80 -10.62 -8.53 -7.12
CA TYR A 80 -9.55 -7.74 -6.47
C TYR A 80 -8.94 -8.46 -5.27
N SER A 81 -8.42 -9.67 -5.48
CA SER A 81 -7.73 -10.42 -4.44
C SER A 81 -6.25 -10.12 -4.49
N GLU A 82 -5.60 -10.14 -3.32
CA GLU A 82 -4.18 -9.89 -3.18
C GLU A 82 -3.52 -11.01 -2.40
N VAL A 83 -2.27 -11.30 -2.74
CA VAL A 83 -1.46 -12.29 -2.03
C VAL A 83 -0.12 -11.70 -1.70
N PHE A 84 0.16 -11.57 -0.40
CA PHE A 84 1.44 -11.10 0.12
C PHE A 84 2.20 -12.28 0.69
N LEU A 85 3.35 -12.59 0.10
CA LEU A 85 4.25 -13.63 0.56
C LEU A 85 5.55 -13.02 1.03
N ARG A 86 5.94 -13.35 2.27
CA ARG A 86 7.25 -13.06 2.82
C ARG A 86 8.09 -14.33 2.89
N ILE A 87 9.35 -14.21 2.51
CA ILE A 87 10.37 -15.25 2.64
C ILE A 87 11.47 -14.65 3.52
N ALA A 88 11.63 -15.19 4.73
CA ALA A 88 12.60 -14.65 5.69
C ALA A 88 14.04 -15.06 5.35
N ASP A 89 14.20 -16.20 4.68
CA ASP A 89 15.49 -16.73 4.27
C ASP A 89 16.11 -15.88 3.14
N ARG A 90 17.45 -15.80 3.15
CA ARG A 90 18.19 -15.12 2.08
C ARG A 90 18.25 -16.00 0.84
N GLY A 91 18.10 -15.40 -0.33
CA GLY A 91 18.22 -16.10 -1.61
C GLY A 91 17.58 -15.32 -2.73
N TYR A 92 17.84 -15.71 -3.98
CA TYR A 92 17.12 -15.19 -5.13
C TYR A 92 15.93 -16.10 -5.40
N PHE A 93 14.74 -15.63 -5.01
CA PHE A 93 13.52 -16.42 -5.14
C PHE A 93 12.69 -15.96 -6.34
N THR A 94 12.10 -16.93 -7.04
CA THR A 94 11.05 -16.70 -8.02
C THR A 94 9.77 -17.34 -7.49
N VAL A 95 8.72 -16.55 -7.36
CA VAL A 95 7.41 -17.01 -6.93
C VAL A 95 6.45 -16.89 -8.10
N VAL A 96 5.81 -18.01 -8.43
CA VAL A 96 4.77 -18.10 -9.45
C VAL A 96 3.45 -18.37 -8.76
N LEU A 97 2.45 -17.52 -9.00
CA LEU A 97 1.09 -17.67 -8.49
C LEU A 97 0.11 -17.56 -9.67
N GLY A 98 -0.50 -18.68 -10.05
CA GLY A 98 -1.38 -18.72 -11.23
C GLY A 98 -0.64 -18.28 -12.50
N ASP A 99 -1.08 -17.17 -13.08
CA ASP A 99 -0.51 -16.55 -14.28
C ASP A 99 0.53 -15.44 -13.99
N GLN A 100 0.81 -15.17 -12.72
CA GLN A 100 1.77 -14.14 -12.31
C GLN A 100 3.09 -14.73 -11.83
N GLN A 101 4.20 -14.11 -12.20
CA GLN A 101 5.55 -14.51 -11.79
C GLN A 101 6.35 -13.29 -11.33
N ILE A 102 6.94 -13.37 -10.13
CA ILE A 102 7.80 -12.33 -9.57
C ILE A 102 9.11 -12.95 -9.12
N SER A 103 10.24 -12.38 -9.54
CA SER A 103 11.58 -12.80 -9.11
C SER A 103 12.26 -11.67 -8.34
N SER A 104 12.74 -11.95 -7.13
CA SER A 104 13.35 -10.93 -6.28
C SER A 104 14.24 -11.55 -5.20
N PRO A 105 15.36 -10.89 -4.84
CA PRO A 105 16.12 -11.24 -3.64
C PRO A 105 15.56 -10.60 -2.35
N SER A 106 14.51 -9.77 -2.45
CA SER A 106 14.03 -8.95 -1.32
C SER A 106 13.28 -9.74 -0.23
N GLY A 107 12.88 -10.97 -0.52
CA GLY A 107 12.04 -11.78 0.37
C GLY A 107 10.61 -11.24 0.52
N LYS A 108 10.16 -10.28 -0.30
CA LYS A 108 8.80 -9.72 -0.27
C LYS A 108 8.18 -9.80 -1.66
N PHE A 109 7.08 -10.53 -1.76
CA PHE A 109 6.35 -10.77 -3.00
C PHE A 109 4.91 -10.31 -2.82
N ARG A 110 4.41 -9.49 -3.76
CA ARG A 110 3.06 -8.95 -3.71
C ARG A 110 2.39 -9.17 -5.06
N PHE A 111 1.32 -9.94 -5.04
CA PHE A 111 0.48 -10.21 -6.20
C PHE A 111 -0.81 -9.44 -6.03
N PHE A 112 -1.20 -8.72 -7.08
CA PHE A 112 -2.41 -7.91 -7.17
C PHE A 112 -3.29 -8.48 -8.28
N ASP A 113 -4.58 -8.16 -8.27
CA ASP A 113 -5.55 -8.65 -9.27
C ASP A 113 -5.52 -10.18 -9.40
N VAL A 114 -5.37 -10.87 -8.26
CA VAL A 114 -5.28 -12.32 -8.19
C VAL A 114 -6.68 -12.90 -8.37
N ARG A 115 -6.83 -13.78 -9.38
CA ARG A 115 -8.08 -14.49 -9.65
C ARG A 115 -8.58 -15.21 -8.39
N SER A 116 -9.89 -15.19 -8.17
CA SER A 116 -10.51 -16.04 -7.16
C SER A 116 -10.50 -17.51 -7.62
N GLY A 117 -10.38 -18.43 -6.66
CA GLY A 117 -10.36 -19.87 -6.92
C GLY A 117 -9.09 -20.56 -6.43
N ALA A 118 -8.85 -21.77 -6.94
CA ALA A 118 -7.68 -22.58 -6.61
C ALA A 118 -6.56 -22.30 -7.62
N LEU A 119 -5.47 -21.69 -7.16
CA LEU A 119 -4.33 -21.29 -7.98
C LEU A 119 -3.07 -22.06 -7.59
N PRO A 120 -2.27 -22.54 -8.55
CA PRO A 120 -0.97 -23.10 -8.23
C PRO A 120 -0.03 -22.00 -7.74
N LEU A 121 0.63 -22.24 -6.61
CA LEU A 121 1.72 -21.44 -6.07
C LEU A 121 3.00 -22.27 -6.10
N SER A 122 4.03 -21.78 -6.79
CA SER A 122 5.33 -22.42 -6.87
C SER A 122 6.43 -21.45 -6.42
N ILE A 123 7.35 -21.92 -5.60
CA ILE A 123 8.50 -21.17 -5.11
C ILE A 123 9.76 -21.83 -5.65
N TYR A 124 10.59 -21.04 -6.30
CA TYR A 124 11.89 -21.44 -6.82
C TYR A 124 12.99 -20.68 -6.08
N LEU A 125 14.07 -21.37 -5.73
CA LEU A 125 15.29 -20.78 -5.21
C LEU A 125 16.39 -20.95 -6.26
N ASN A 126 16.95 -19.83 -6.75
CA ASN A 126 17.98 -19.84 -7.80
C ASN A 126 17.59 -20.68 -9.04
N GLY A 127 16.30 -20.68 -9.41
CA GLY A 127 15.78 -21.44 -10.55
C GLY A 127 15.34 -22.87 -10.27
N PHE A 128 15.57 -23.38 -9.06
CA PHE A 128 15.21 -24.72 -8.63
C PHE A 128 13.88 -24.72 -7.87
N LEU A 129 12.94 -25.59 -8.24
CA LEU A 129 11.68 -25.72 -7.51
C LEU A 129 11.96 -26.21 -6.09
N VAL A 130 11.52 -25.46 -5.08
CA VAL A 130 11.67 -25.81 -3.65
C VAL A 130 10.34 -26.00 -2.95
N TYR A 131 9.26 -25.43 -3.48
CA TYR A 131 7.92 -25.59 -2.91
C TYR A 131 6.85 -25.48 -3.98
N GLN A 132 5.80 -26.29 -3.87
CA GLN A 132 4.59 -26.15 -4.68
C GLN A 132 3.36 -26.44 -3.82
N THR A 133 2.31 -25.64 -3.95
CA THR A 133 1.02 -25.90 -3.29
C THR A 133 -0.11 -25.29 -4.11
N THR A 134 -1.34 -25.66 -3.80
CA THR A 134 -2.53 -24.97 -4.30
C THR A 134 -3.02 -23.94 -3.28
N LEU A 135 -3.02 -22.66 -3.64
CA LEU A 135 -3.56 -21.57 -2.82
C LEU A 135 -5.01 -21.29 -3.21
N ARG A 136 -5.92 -21.24 -2.22
CA ARG A 136 -7.32 -20.87 -2.45
C ARG A 136 -7.54 -19.40 -2.12
N THR A 137 -7.86 -18.60 -3.13
CA THR A 137 -8.16 -17.17 -3.01
C THR A 137 -9.66 -16.92 -3.15
N ALA A 138 -10.17 -15.93 -2.43
CA ALA A 138 -11.54 -15.45 -2.53
C ALA A 138 -11.53 -14.00 -3.05
N GLU A 139 -12.65 -13.57 -3.64
CA GLU A 139 -12.79 -12.20 -4.14
C GLU A 139 -12.61 -11.17 -3.02
N ASN A 140 -11.95 -10.05 -3.34
CA ASN A 140 -11.74 -8.93 -2.43
C ASN A 140 -11.08 -9.36 -1.11
N GLN A 141 -10.10 -10.26 -1.17
CA GLN A 141 -9.40 -10.75 0.00
C GLN A 141 -7.89 -10.58 -0.16
N ARG A 142 -7.23 -10.11 0.89
CA ARG A 142 -5.77 -10.15 1.05
C ARG A 142 -5.39 -11.39 1.84
N SER A 143 -4.54 -12.22 1.27
CA SER A 143 -3.95 -13.37 1.99
C SER A 143 -2.49 -13.06 2.33
N VAL A 144 -2.10 -13.26 3.58
CA VAL A 144 -0.73 -13.02 4.06
C VAL A 144 -0.06 -14.35 4.40
N LEU A 145 1.07 -14.61 3.77
CA LEU A 145 1.81 -15.86 3.89
C LEU A 145 3.27 -15.63 4.28
N ASP A 146 3.80 -16.60 5.01
CA ASP A 146 5.23 -16.74 5.30
C ASP A 146 5.74 -18.07 4.76
N TYR A 147 6.84 -18.02 4.01
CA TYR A 147 7.59 -19.21 3.65
C TYR A 147 8.95 -19.21 4.34
N PHE A 148 9.27 -20.37 4.90
CA PHE A 148 10.58 -20.68 5.45
C PHE A 148 11.11 -21.93 4.75
N VAL A 149 12.38 -21.92 4.36
CA VAL A 149 13.00 -23.04 3.64
C VAL A 149 12.93 -24.35 4.44
N GLN A 150 13.04 -24.26 5.78
CA GLN A 150 13.02 -25.44 6.66
C GLN A 150 11.61 -25.86 7.12
N TYR A 151 10.68 -24.90 7.26
CA TYR A 151 9.39 -25.15 7.91
C TYR A 151 8.22 -25.21 6.91
N GLY A 152 8.42 -24.73 5.68
CA GLY A 152 7.39 -24.69 4.65
C GLY A 152 6.61 -23.38 4.64
N LEU A 153 5.44 -23.42 4.01
CA LEU A 153 4.59 -22.25 3.75
C LEU A 153 3.41 -22.20 4.71
N TYR A 154 3.23 -21.06 5.37
CA TYR A 154 2.17 -20.80 6.32
C TYR A 154 1.28 -19.67 5.84
N GLU A 155 -0.03 -19.89 5.83
CA GLU A 155 -1.02 -18.82 5.70
C GLU A 155 -1.29 -18.24 7.07
N LEU A 156 -0.87 -17.00 7.30
CA LEU A 156 -0.96 -16.34 8.60
C LEU A 156 -2.37 -15.82 8.85
N GLU A 157 -2.91 -15.07 7.89
CA GLU A 157 -4.21 -14.42 8.03
C GLU A 157 -4.80 -14.04 6.66
N ARG A 158 -6.12 -13.84 6.65
CA ARG A 158 -6.90 -13.35 5.52
C ARG A 158 -7.68 -12.11 5.94
N TYR A 159 -7.54 -11.04 5.18
CA TYR A 159 -8.26 -9.79 5.43
C TYR A 159 -9.22 -9.51 4.28
N PRO A 160 -10.47 -9.10 4.54
CA PRO A 160 -11.29 -8.50 3.51
C PRO A 160 -10.64 -7.19 3.04
N ILE A 161 -10.68 -6.95 1.73
CA ILE A 161 -10.26 -5.70 1.11
C ILE A 161 -11.53 -4.94 0.74
N GLU A 162 -11.68 -3.73 1.26
CA GLU A 162 -12.72 -2.83 0.81
C GLU A 162 -12.37 -2.30 -0.58
N LYS A 163 -13.29 -2.48 -1.54
CA LYS A 163 -13.13 -2.07 -2.94
C LYS A 163 -12.80 -0.57 -3.08
N ASP A 164 -13.24 0.24 -2.13
CA ASP A 164 -13.12 1.69 -2.17
C ASP A 164 -11.70 2.19 -1.91
N TRP A 165 -10.84 1.39 -1.29
CA TRP A 165 -9.48 1.81 -0.92
C TRP A 165 -8.44 1.66 -2.05
N TYR A 166 -8.73 0.84 -3.06
CA TYR A 166 -7.78 0.49 -4.13
C TYR A 166 -8.22 0.89 -5.55
N GLY A 167 -9.16 1.83 -5.66
CA GLY A 167 -9.49 2.46 -6.95
C GLY A 167 -10.05 1.47 -7.96
N GLY A 168 -11.31 1.07 -7.77
CA GLY A 168 -12.04 0.21 -8.70
C GLY A 168 -12.17 0.74 -10.14
N GLU A 169 -11.71 1.97 -10.40
CA GLU A 169 -11.70 2.60 -11.72
C GLU A 169 -10.28 2.98 -12.13
N TRP A 170 -9.43 1.95 -12.28
CA TRP A 170 -8.16 2.03 -13.01
C TRP A 170 -8.29 2.71 -14.38
N ASN A 171 -9.49 2.68 -14.97
CA ASN A 171 -9.86 3.38 -16.19
C ASN A 171 -9.45 4.86 -16.16
N ASP A 172 -9.70 5.57 -15.06
CA ASP A 172 -9.39 7.00 -14.97
C ASP A 172 -7.90 7.23 -14.77
N ILE A 173 -7.22 6.41 -13.97
CA ILE A 173 -5.77 6.57 -13.73
C ILE A 173 -4.95 6.28 -15.00
N TRP A 174 -5.27 5.20 -15.72
CA TRP A 174 -4.49 4.77 -16.89
C TRP A 174 -4.90 5.46 -18.20
N ASN A 175 -6.17 5.85 -18.37
CA ASN A 175 -6.63 6.49 -19.61
C ASN A 175 -6.60 8.01 -19.58
N ASN A 176 -6.53 8.64 -18.40
CA ASN A 176 -6.40 10.09 -18.30
C ASN A 176 -5.19 10.65 -19.07
N PRO A 177 -3.98 10.05 -19.05
CA PRO A 177 -2.85 10.49 -19.87
C PRO A 177 -3.11 10.50 -21.39
N TYR A 178 -3.99 9.62 -21.87
CA TYR A 178 -4.33 9.52 -23.31
C TYR A 178 -5.45 10.49 -23.72
N ARG A 179 -6.33 10.85 -22.79
CA ARG A 179 -7.45 11.79 -23.03
C ARG A 179 -7.06 13.25 -22.79
N ALA A 180 -6.12 13.50 -21.89
CA ALA A 180 -5.76 14.83 -21.43
C ALA A 180 -4.68 15.52 -22.28
N GLY A 181 -4.86 15.56 -23.60
CA GLY A 181 -3.96 16.28 -24.51
C GLY A 181 -3.56 17.64 -23.94
N ARG A 182 -2.30 17.77 -23.50
CA ARG A 182 -1.60 18.94 -22.92
C ARG A 182 -2.35 19.86 -21.92
N GLN A 183 -3.56 19.53 -21.48
CA GLN A 183 -4.36 20.29 -20.52
C GLN A 183 -5.25 19.33 -19.74
N LEU A 184 -4.78 18.92 -18.56
CA LEU A 184 -5.56 18.23 -17.54
C LEU A 184 -6.52 19.22 -16.89
N SER A 185 -7.64 19.47 -17.57
CA SER A 185 -8.79 20.19 -17.03
C SER A 185 -9.59 19.20 -16.18
N HIS A 186 -9.61 19.41 -14.86
CA HIS A 186 -10.16 18.56 -13.78
C HIS A 186 -9.16 17.49 -13.27
N ALA A 187 -8.28 17.91 -12.35
CA ALA A 187 -7.07 17.18 -11.99
C ALA A 187 -7.27 16.18 -10.83
N PRO A 188 -6.92 14.89 -11.00
CA PRO A 188 -6.71 13.93 -9.91
C PRO A 188 -5.37 14.16 -9.16
N HIS A 189 -4.85 15.39 -9.18
CA HIS A 189 -3.51 15.80 -8.73
C HIS A 189 -3.54 16.91 -7.68
N ILE A 190 -4.57 16.98 -6.84
CA ILE A 190 -4.51 17.88 -5.68
C ILE A 190 -3.73 17.14 -4.59
N GLN A 191 -2.42 17.41 -4.49
CA GLN A 191 -1.56 16.75 -3.50
C GLN A 191 -2.01 17.11 -2.09
N VAL A 192 -2.22 16.10 -1.24
CA VAL A 192 -2.49 16.33 0.19
C VAL A 192 -1.24 16.92 0.82
N MET A 193 -1.38 18.06 1.49
CA MET A 193 -0.24 18.71 2.14
C MET A 193 0.39 17.75 3.17
N PRO A 194 1.66 17.31 2.97
CA PRO A 194 2.32 16.40 3.90
C PRO A 194 2.42 17.00 5.29
N GLN A 195 2.35 16.18 6.34
CA GLN A 195 2.25 16.65 7.73
C GLN A 195 3.40 17.59 8.13
N GLU A 196 4.62 17.32 7.67
CA GLU A 196 5.80 18.15 7.91
C GLU A 196 5.70 19.53 7.25
N VAL A 197 5.15 19.61 6.04
CA VAL A 197 4.89 20.86 5.33
C VAL A 197 3.74 21.60 6.01
N PHE A 198 2.69 20.89 6.39
CA PHE A 198 1.55 21.46 7.11
C PHE A 198 1.94 22.04 8.45
N ALA A 199 2.83 21.40 9.22
CA ALA A 199 3.29 21.94 10.49
C ALA A 199 3.96 23.32 10.34
N ASN A 200 4.78 23.50 9.30
CA ASN A 200 5.43 24.77 8.98
C ASN A 200 4.42 25.81 8.47
N PHE A 201 3.52 25.41 7.56
CA PHE A 201 2.44 26.24 7.06
C PHE A 201 1.54 26.75 8.20
N PHE A 202 1.13 25.85 9.09
CA PHE A 202 0.27 26.14 10.23
C PHE A 202 0.97 27.03 11.27
N ALA A 203 2.29 26.89 11.44
CA ALA A 203 3.06 27.78 12.33
C ALA A 203 3.06 29.23 11.84
N ALA A 204 3.14 29.47 10.53
CA ALA A 204 2.99 30.81 9.94
C ALA A 204 1.55 31.30 10.02
N TYR A 205 0.59 30.43 9.67
CA TYR A 205 -0.85 30.70 9.71
C TYR A 205 -1.34 31.13 11.10
N LYS A 206 -0.84 30.50 12.17
CA LYS A 206 -1.21 30.85 13.57
C LYS A 206 -0.82 32.27 14.00
N ARG A 207 0.11 32.92 13.29
CA ARG A 207 0.55 34.30 13.59
C ARG A 207 -0.41 35.36 13.02
N LEU A 208 -1.32 34.95 12.13
CA LEU A 208 -2.30 35.84 11.52
C LEU A 208 -3.38 36.21 12.55
N THR A 209 -3.77 37.48 12.54
CA THR A 209 -4.63 38.04 13.59
C THR A 209 -6.09 37.93 13.22
N PHE A 210 -6.43 38.19 11.95
CA PHE A 210 -7.81 38.27 11.50
C PHE A 210 -8.20 37.12 10.57
N ASP A 211 -9.48 36.73 10.62
CA ASP A 211 -10.03 35.70 9.73
C ASP A 211 -9.82 36.00 8.24
N ASN A 212 -9.92 37.27 7.82
CA ASN A 212 -9.69 37.64 6.42
C ASN A 212 -8.25 37.34 5.97
N GLU A 213 -7.26 37.53 6.84
CA GLU A 213 -5.86 37.19 6.57
C GLU A 213 -5.70 35.67 6.46
N ARG A 214 -6.31 34.92 7.39
CA ARG A 214 -6.33 33.45 7.41
C ARG A 214 -6.96 32.87 6.15
N ILE A 215 -8.09 33.42 5.73
CA ILE A 215 -8.79 33.08 4.48
C ILE A 215 -7.88 33.33 3.28
N GLY A 216 -7.26 34.50 3.22
CA GLY A 216 -6.31 34.84 2.15
C GLY A 216 -5.12 33.88 2.11
N PHE A 217 -4.56 33.53 3.27
CA PHE A 217 -3.41 32.64 3.40
C PHE A 217 -3.72 31.21 2.93
N ILE A 218 -4.88 30.66 3.29
CA ILE A 218 -5.34 29.36 2.82
C ILE A 218 -5.54 29.37 1.30
N ARG A 219 -6.15 30.44 0.75
CA ARG A 219 -6.41 30.58 -0.69
C ARG A 219 -5.14 30.71 -1.54
N GLN A 220 -4.00 31.07 -0.96
CA GLN A 220 -2.71 31.08 -1.67
C GLN A 220 -2.23 29.66 -2.02
N GLN A 221 -2.65 28.65 -1.26
CA GLN A 221 -2.31 27.24 -1.51
C GLN A 221 -3.24 26.66 -2.58
N GLN A 222 -3.11 27.16 -3.81
CA GLN A 222 -3.83 26.63 -4.96
C GLN A 222 -3.45 25.16 -5.19
N ASN A 223 -4.41 24.35 -5.66
CA ASN A 223 -4.20 22.94 -6.00
C ASN A 223 -3.63 22.08 -4.86
N THR A 224 -3.93 22.43 -3.60
CA THR A 224 -3.53 21.65 -2.41
C THR A 224 -4.75 21.08 -1.68
N ALA A 225 -4.65 19.80 -1.30
CA ALA A 225 -5.66 19.08 -0.56
C ALA A 225 -5.25 18.99 0.91
N TYR A 226 -6.21 18.76 1.79
CA TYR A 226 -5.99 18.68 3.22
C TYR A 226 -6.71 17.46 3.78
N THR A 227 -6.20 16.90 4.87
CA THR A 227 -6.98 15.92 5.65
C THR A 227 -8.07 16.61 6.47
N ALA A 228 -9.10 15.90 6.87
CA ALA A 228 -10.15 16.39 7.77
C ALA A 228 -9.55 16.95 9.08
N ALA A 229 -8.47 16.34 9.59
CA ALA A 229 -7.76 16.81 10.76
C ALA A 229 -7.06 18.17 10.51
N GLN A 230 -6.38 18.30 9.37
CA GLN A 230 -5.77 19.57 8.97
C GLN A 230 -6.83 20.67 8.74
N ILE A 231 -7.97 20.33 8.13
CA ILE A 231 -9.10 21.26 7.95
C ILE A 231 -9.66 21.69 9.31
N LYS A 232 -9.84 20.75 10.25
CA LYS A 232 -10.26 21.05 11.63
C LYS A 232 -9.28 22.03 12.29
N ASP A 233 -7.98 21.79 12.19
CA ASP A 233 -6.95 22.67 12.75
C ASP A 233 -7.02 24.08 12.15
N LEU A 234 -7.16 24.20 10.82
CA LEU A 234 -7.29 25.50 10.16
C LEU A 234 -8.54 26.24 10.62
N LEU A 235 -9.71 25.61 10.55
CA LEU A 235 -10.98 26.25 10.88
C LEU A 235 -11.14 26.52 12.39
N SER A 236 -10.46 25.77 13.25
CA SER A 236 -10.46 26.03 14.71
C SER A 236 -9.86 27.38 15.09
N ARG A 237 -9.04 27.97 14.20
CA ARG A 237 -8.41 29.28 14.41
C ARG A 237 -9.28 30.45 13.97
N PHE A 238 -10.43 30.19 13.38
CA PHE A 238 -11.34 31.24 12.96
C PHE A 238 -12.13 31.77 14.15
N ASP A 239 -12.27 33.08 14.23
CA ASP A 239 -12.98 33.74 15.32
C ASP A 239 -14.50 33.68 15.11
N PHE A 240 -14.95 33.67 13.85
CA PHE A 240 -16.38 33.68 13.53
C PHE A 240 -16.87 32.40 12.83
N ASP A 241 -17.97 31.82 13.34
CA ASP A 241 -18.54 30.58 12.83
C ASP A 241 -19.07 30.70 11.38
N ASN A 242 -19.52 31.89 10.94
CA ASN A 242 -19.92 32.10 9.54
C ASN A 242 -18.73 31.86 8.60
N ASN A 243 -17.55 32.39 8.94
CA ASN A 243 -16.33 32.19 8.17
C ASN A 243 -15.87 30.73 8.21
N LYS A 244 -16.07 30.02 9.33
CA LYS A 244 -15.84 28.57 9.41
C LYS A 244 -16.73 27.78 8.46
N VAL A 245 -18.02 28.13 8.35
CA VAL A 245 -18.93 27.48 7.40
C VAL A 245 -18.48 27.75 5.97
N ASP A 246 -18.22 29.00 5.61
CA ASP A 246 -17.87 29.37 4.23
C ASP A 246 -16.54 28.74 3.79
N MET A 247 -15.54 28.76 4.66
CA MET A 247 -14.27 28.10 4.39
C MET A 247 -14.39 26.58 4.45
N GLY A 248 -15.21 26.02 5.35
CA GLY A 248 -15.50 24.59 5.39
C GLY A 248 -16.12 24.06 4.10
N LYS A 249 -17.07 24.81 3.52
CA LYS A 249 -17.65 24.52 2.19
C LYS A 249 -16.60 24.59 1.08
N THR A 250 -15.67 25.54 1.18
CA THR A 250 -14.56 25.70 0.21
C THR A 250 -13.55 24.54 0.32
N LEU A 251 -13.25 24.07 1.52
CA LEU A 251 -12.25 23.04 1.78
C LEU A 251 -12.79 21.61 1.66
N PHE A 252 -14.09 21.38 1.79
CA PHE A 252 -14.67 20.04 1.68
C PHE A 252 -14.42 19.35 0.32
N PRO A 253 -14.52 20.04 -0.84
CA PRO A 253 -14.07 19.50 -2.14
C PRO A 253 -12.58 19.16 -2.21
N LEU A 254 -11.76 19.76 -1.34
CA LEU A 254 -10.32 19.56 -1.24
C LEU A 254 -9.92 18.61 -0.10
N CYS A 255 -10.91 17.99 0.57
CA CYS A 255 -10.68 17.07 1.67
C CYS A 255 -10.28 15.69 1.12
N ALA A 256 -9.12 15.20 1.52
CA ALA A 256 -8.56 13.93 1.09
C ALA A 256 -9.32 12.71 1.68
N ASP A 257 -9.71 12.79 2.95
CA ASP A 257 -10.35 11.74 3.73
C ASP A 257 -11.76 12.17 4.19
N ARG A 258 -12.66 12.42 3.21
CA ARG A 258 -14.03 12.91 3.45
C ARG A 258 -14.84 12.08 4.45
N GLY A 259 -14.59 10.77 4.54
CA GLY A 259 -15.22 9.90 5.54
C GLY A 259 -14.96 10.32 6.99
N ASN A 260 -13.86 11.03 7.24
CA ASN A 260 -13.48 11.55 8.55
C ASN A 260 -13.96 12.99 8.80
N PHE A 261 -14.65 13.62 7.84
CA PHE A 261 -14.99 15.05 7.94
C PHE A 261 -15.93 15.38 9.10
N PHE A 262 -16.59 14.39 9.70
CA PHE A 262 -17.43 14.56 10.89
C PHE A 262 -16.69 15.22 12.06
N ILE A 263 -15.37 15.06 12.17
CA ILE A 263 -14.56 15.66 13.24
C ILE A 263 -14.51 17.20 13.15
N VAL A 264 -14.76 17.78 11.97
CA VAL A 264 -14.74 19.22 11.75
C VAL A 264 -15.94 19.88 12.43
N TYR A 265 -17.05 19.16 12.63
CA TYR A 265 -18.26 19.74 13.21
C TYR A 265 -18.12 20.21 14.67
N ASP A 266 -17.12 19.71 15.40
CA ASP A 266 -16.89 20.04 16.81
C ASP A 266 -16.32 21.45 17.03
N ILE A 267 -15.89 22.13 15.96
CA ILE A 267 -15.27 23.47 16.05
C ILE A 267 -16.28 24.61 16.13
N PHE A 268 -17.55 24.33 15.85
CA PHE A 268 -18.61 25.32 15.81
C PHE A 268 -19.10 25.63 17.22
N THR A 269 -19.28 26.92 17.49
CA THR A 269 -19.83 27.41 18.75
C THR A 269 -21.36 27.26 18.74
N TYR A 270 -21.99 27.51 17.60
CA TYR A 270 -23.45 27.43 17.46
C TYR A 270 -23.87 26.28 16.52
N ASP A 271 -24.85 25.50 16.99
CA ASP A 271 -25.41 24.37 16.24
C ASP A 271 -26.01 24.76 14.88
N SER A 272 -26.49 26.00 14.73
CA SER A 272 -27.05 26.47 13.46
C SER A 272 -26.01 26.47 12.35
N TYR A 273 -24.77 26.89 12.63
CA TYR A 273 -23.67 26.89 11.67
C TYR A 273 -23.14 25.47 11.41
N LYS A 274 -23.07 24.65 12.46
CA LYS A 274 -22.77 23.21 12.32
C LYS A 274 -23.74 22.53 11.35
N ARG A 275 -25.05 22.73 11.54
CA ARG A 275 -26.09 22.19 10.65
C ARG A 275 -25.92 22.67 9.22
N GLN A 276 -25.64 23.96 9.00
CA GLN A 276 -25.40 24.49 7.65
C GLN A 276 -24.25 23.78 6.91
N LEU A 277 -23.15 23.48 7.60
CA LEU A 277 -22.05 22.73 6.98
C LEU A 277 -22.42 21.26 6.77
N MET A 278 -23.11 20.63 7.73
CA MET A 278 -23.61 19.25 7.60
C MET A 278 -24.55 19.10 6.40
N ASP A 279 -25.50 20.02 6.24
CA ASP A 279 -26.47 20.01 5.14
C ASP A 279 -25.76 20.16 3.79
N PHE A 280 -24.76 21.03 3.70
CA PHE A 280 -23.91 21.14 2.51
C PHE A 280 -23.21 19.82 2.20
N VAL A 281 -22.54 19.22 3.19
CA VAL A 281 -21.82 17.95 3.05
C VAL A 281 -22.76 16.82 2.60
N ALA A 282 -23.96 16.72 3.18
CA ALA A 282 -24.95 15.72 2.83
C ALA A 282 -25.53 15.91 1.41
N SER A 283 -25.63 17.15 0.94
CA SER A 283 -26.15 17.47 -0.39
C SER A 283 -25.09 17.42 -1.51
N TYR A 284 -23.80 17.36 -1.14
CA TYR A 284 -22.69 17.42 -2.09
C TYR A 284 -22.61 16.13 -2.91
N ARG A 285 -22.89 16.22 -4.21
CA ARG A 285 -22.69 15.16 -5.21
C ARG A 285 -21.46 15.49 -6.04
N GLN A 286 -20.55 14.53 -6.20
CA GLN A 286 -19.39 14.63 -7.08
C GLN A 286 -19.81 14.53 -8.54
#